data_AF-F8JAH7-F1
#
_entry.id   AF-F8JAH7-F1
#
_cell.length_a   1.000
_cell.length_b   1.000
_cell.length_c   1.000
_cell.angle_alpha   90.00
_cell.angle_beta   90.00
_cell.angle_gamma   90.00
#
_symmetry.space_group_name_H-M   'P 1'
#
loop_
_entity.id
_entity.type
_entity.pdbx_description
1 polymer ?
#
loop_
_entity_poly.entity_id
_entity_poly.type
_entity_poly.pdbx_seq_one_letter_code
_entity_poly.pdbx_strand_id
1 'polypeptide(L)' 'MRETVTAPIFRLAQRIIRTARLMVGIPDYDAYVAHRRHAHPDEPVLSYEAFFRERQASRYGEGSGKINRCC' A
#
# COMPACT_ATOMS: atom_id res chain seq x y z
N MET A 1 -20.59 -33.81 6.58
CA MET A 1 -21.33 -32.53 6.61
C MET A 1 -20.59 -31.52 7.49
N ARG A 2 -19.45 -30.98 7.01
CA ARG A 2 -18.67 -29.93 7.67
C ARG A 2 -18.29 -28.91 6.61
N GLU A 3 -19.28 -28.15 6.18
CA GLU A 3 -19.18 -27.20 5.07
C GLU A 3 -18.67 -25.85 5.60
N THR A 4 -17.36 -25.61 5.41
CA THR A 4 -16.74 -24.34 4.96
C THR A 4 -17.28 -22.98 5.47
N VAL A 5 -17.64 -22.83 6.74
CA VAL A 5 -18.01 -21.51 7.34
C VAL A 5 -16.80 -20.55 7.45
N THR A 6 -15.57 -21.02 7.25
CA THR A 6 -14.34 -20.22 7.42
C THR A 6 -14.08 -19.24 6.27
N ALA A 7 -14.48 -19.59 5.04
CA ALA A 7 -14.25 -18.76 3.85
C ALA A 7 -14.96 -17.38 3.85
N PRO A 8 -16.23 -17.24 4.25
CA PRO A 8 -16.91 -15.94 4.25
C PRO A 8 -16.37 -14.96 5.29
N ILE A 9 -16.03 -15.44 6.49
CA ILE A 9 -15.50 -14.59 7.57
C ILE A 9 -14.14 -14.00 7.18
N PHE A 10 -13.28 -14.82 6.57
CA PHE A 10 -11.97 -14.35 6.11
C PHE A 10 -12.07 -13.27 5.03
N ARG A 11 -12.99 -13.44 4.06
CA ARG A 11 -13.23 -12.41 3.02
C ARG A 11 -13.78 -11.12 3.60
N LEU A 12 -14.67 -11.18 4.59
CA LEU A 12 -15.19 -10.00 5.27
C LEU A 12 -14.09 -9.27 6.04
N ALA A 13 -13.25 -10.01 6.78
CA ALA A 13 -12.11 -9.44 7.50
C ALA A 13 -11.14 -8.73 6.56
N GLN A 14 -10.78 -9.34 5.42
CA GLN A 14 -9.94 -8.71 4.39
C GLN A 14 -10.53 -7.40 3.86
N ARG A 15 -11.85 -7.33 3.65
CA ARG A 15 -12.54 -6.11 3.22
C ARG A 15 -12.50 -5.02 4.28
N ILE A 16 -12.75 -5.37 5.55
CA ILE A 16 -12.69 -4.41 6.67
C ILE A 16 -11.26 -3.88 6.84
N ILE A 17 -10.25 -4.75 6.78
CA ILE A 17 -8.84 -4.36 6.86
C ILE A 17 -8.48 -3.39 5.72
N ARG A 18 -8.92 -3.68 4.49
CA ARG A 18 -8.71 -2.79 3.34
C ARG A 18 -9.35 -1.40 3.57
N THR A 19 -10.57 -1.36 4.08
CA THR A 19 -11.27 -0.09 4.38
C THR A 19 -10.59 0.67 5.53
N ALA A 20 -10.19 -0.02 6.61
CA ALA A 20 -9.49 0.60 7.73
C ALA A 20 -8.14 1.20 7.31
N ARG A 21 -7.36 0.50 6.46
CA ARG A 21 -6.10 1.03 5.91
C ARG A 21 -6.31 2.31 5.09
N LEU A 22 -7.40 2.38 4.32
CA LEU A 22 -7.77 3.59 3.59
C LEU A 22 -8.12 4.75 4.54
N MET A 23 -8.86 4.47 5.62
CA MET A 23 -9.27 5.51 6.59
C MET A 23 -8.10 6.06 7.41
N VAL A 24 -7.17 5.22 7.86
CA VAL A 24 -5.95 5.67 8.57
C VAL A 24 -4.96 6.30 7.58
N GLY A 25 -5.20 6.14 6.27
CA GLY A 25 -4.30 6.60 5.23
C GLY A 25 -2.98 5.84 5.24
N ILE A 26 -2.89 4.66 5.86
CA ILE A 26 -1.68 3.84 5.85
C ILE A 26 -1.50 3.26 4.45
N PRO A 27 -0.44 3.63 3.73
CA PRO A 27 -0.20 3.10 2.40
C PRO A 27 0.19 1.62 2.51
N ASP A 28 -0.56 0.75 1.82
CA ASP A 28 -0.36 -0.70 1.84
C ASP A 28 0.79 -1.07 0.89
N TYR A 29 1.87 -1.61 1.45
CA TYR A 29 3.08 -1.94 0.69
C TYR A 29 2.83 -3.08 -0.32
N ASP A 30 2.01 -4.06 0.05
CA ASP A 30 1.70 -5.20 -0.83
C ASP A 30 0.91 -4.75 -2.06
N ALA A 31 -0.07 -3.87 -1.86
CA ALA A 31 -0.80 -3.21 -2.94
C ALA A 31 0.13 -2.37 -3.85
N TYR A 32 1.12 -1.68 -3.28
CA TYR A 32 2.14 -0.95 -4.05
C TYR A 32 2.99 -1.91 -4.90
N VAL A 33 3.48 -3.00 -4.31
CA VAL A 33 4.29 -4.00 -5.02
C VAL A 33 3.48 -4.65 -6.14
N ALA A 34 2.23 -5.04 -5.88
CA ALA A 34 1.33 -5.62 -6.87
C ALA A 34 1.08 -4.65 -8.03
N HIS A 35 0.82 -3.37 -7.72
CA HIS A 35 0.63 -2.34 -8.73
C HIS A 35 1.91 -2.11 -9.56
N ARG A 36 3.07 -1.98 -8.92
CA ARG A 36 4.35 -1.78 -9.62
C ARG A 36 4.71 -2.96 -10.51
N ARG A 37 4.54 -4.19 -10.04
CA ARG A 37 4.77 -5.39 -10.86
C ARG A 37 3.83 -5.47 -12.06
N HIS A 38 2.61 -4.95 -11.94
CA HIS A 38 1.63 -4.97 -13.03
C HIS A 38 1.84 -3.83 -14.03
N ALA A 39 2.08 -2.61 -13.55
CA ALA A 39 2.19 -1.41 -14.38
C ALA A 39 3.62 -1.13 -14.87
N HIS A 40 4.64 -1.58 -14.13
CA HIS A 40 6.06 -1.34 -14.38
C HIS A 40 6.89 -2.61 -14.11
N PRO A 41 6.69 -3.69 -14.89
CA PRO A 41 7.35 -4.98 -14.64
C PRO A 41 8.89 -4.92 -14.73
N ASP A 42 9.43 -4.00 -15.52
CA ASP A 42 10.87 -3.81 -15.73
C ASP A 42 11.55 -2.89 -14.70
N GLU A 43 10.78 -2.22 -13.83
CA GLU A 43 11.33 -1.33 -12.83
C GLU A 43 11.47 -2.00 -11.45
N PRO A 44 12.55 -1.75 -10.71
CA PRO A 44 12.70 -2.27 -9.36
C PRO A 44 11.62 -1.70 -8.43
N VAL A 45 11.13 -2.56 -7.54
CA VAL A 45 10.18 -2.19 -6.47
C VAL A 45 10.96 -1.62 -5.29
N LEU A 46 10.52 -0.50 -4.73
CA LEU A 46 11.14 0.10 -3.54
C LEU A 46 11.08 -0.88 -2.37
N SER A 47 12.11 -0.85 -1.50
CA SER A 47 12.03 -1.54 -0.22
C SER A 47 10.94 -0.92 0.68
N TYR A 48 10.47 -1.68 1.66
CA TYR A 48 9.45 -1.20 2.60
C TYR A 48 9.85 0.12 3.28
N GLU A 49 11.10 0.22 3.74
CA GLU A 49 11.62 1.43 4.39
C GLU A 49 11.69 2.62 3.43
N ALA A 50 12.14 2.39 2.18
CA ALA A 50 12.20 3.44 1.17
C ALA A 50 10.79 3.93 0.80
N PHE A 51 9.84 3.02 0.65
CA PHE A 51 8.43 3.35 0.44
C PHE A 51 7.86 4.16 1.61
N PHE A 52 8.08 3.71 2.85
CA PHE A 52 7.57 4.40 4.03
C PHE A 52 8.17 5.81 4.16
N ARG A 53 9.48 5.96 3.89
CA ARG A 53 10.16 7.25 3.89
C ARG A 53 9.66 8.19 2.79
N GLU A 54 9.46 7.68 1.58
CA GLU A 54 8.88 8.44 0.46
C GLU A 54 7.47 8.96 0.80
N ARG A 55 6.64 8.11 1.42
CA ARG A 55 5.27 8.49 1.83
C ARG A 55 5.25 9.50 2.97
N GLN A 56 6.16 9.38 3.92
CA GLN A 56 6.34 10.38 4.97
C GLN A 56 6.85 11.71 4.39
N ALA A 57 7.86 11.68 3.53
CA ALA A 57 8.38 12.88 2.87
C ALA A 57 7.30 13.58 2.03
N SER A 58 6.47 12.82 1.31
CA SER A 58 5.35 13.37 0.54
C SER A 58 4.24 13.98 1.41
N ARG A 59 4.07 13.53 2.66
CA ARG A 59 3.01 14.01 3.56
C ARG A 59 3.45 15.11 4.52
N TYR A 60 4.66 14.99 5.04
CA TYR A 60 5.17 15.84 6.11
C TYR A 60 6.35 16.72 5.67
N GLY A 61 6.87 16.54 4.45
CA GLY A 61 7.94 17.38 3.91
C GLY A 61 9.33 17.14 4.51
N GLU A 62 9.49 16.13 5.38
CA GLU A 62 10.78 15.83 6.00
C GLU A 62 11.64 14.97 5.07
N GLY A 63 12.48 15.65 4.28
CA GLY A 63 13.46 15.02 3.41
C GLY A 63 13.79 15.90 2.22
N SER A 64 14.96 16.51 2.26
CA SER A 64 15.58 17.26 1.17
C SER A 64 15.35 16.62 -0.21
N GLY A 65 14.63 17.32 -1.08
CA GLY A 65 14.70 17.14 -2.53
C GLY A 65 13.83 16.03 -3.10
N LYS A 66 12.55 16.33 -3.29
CA LYS A 66 11.80 16.24 -4.57
C LYS A 66 10.32 16.50 -4.30
N ILE A 67 10.01 17.71 -3.84
CA ILE A 67 8.76 18.32 -4.28
C ILE A 67 8.98 18.52 -5.78
N ASN A 68 8.56 17.55 -6.60
CA ASN A 68 8.25 17.82 -7.99
C ASN A 68 7.04 18.74 -7.97
N ARG A 69 7.32 20.02 -7.71
CA ARG A 69 6.45 21.14 -7.98
C ARG A 69 6.34 21.11 -9.51
N CYS A 70 5.32 20.41 -10.00
CA CYS A 70 4.98 20.51 -11.40
C CYS A 70 4.52 21.96 -11.59
N CYS A 71 5.40 22.76 -12.20
CA CYS A 71 4.99 23.89 -13.00
C CYS A 71 4.16 23.38 -14.19
#